data_AF-A0A920RGF1-F1
#
_entry.id   AF-A0A920RGF1-F1
#
_cell.length_a   1.000
_cell.length_b   1.000
_cell.length_c   1.000
_cell.angle_alpha   90.00
_cell.angle_beta   90.00
_cell.angle_gamma   90.00
#
_symmetry.space_group_name_H-M   'P 1'
#
loop_
_entity.id
_entity.type
_entity.pdbx_description
1 polymer ?
#
loop_
_entity_poly.entity_id
_entity_poly.type
_entity_poly.pdbx_seq_one_letter_code
_entity_poly.pdbx_strand_id
1 'polypeptide(L)'
;MADDPKFKNRKFKSVGTRPPRPDGLDKVTGRAKYGADTFAPGQLVGLILRSPHAHAEIKRIDTAKAERLKGVKAVVTSKDFPDMTNGDRDLYDTLENCLARGRALYDGHAVAAVAAIDEPTARKALNAIRVTYAALPHVTDVDEAMKPDAPIVQPRVYTRGVSPKPKSPSNVARVSEFGHGDVEAGFKAADVVVEKSYKTEQTHQGYIEPHACLASVGPDGHGELWVTTQGHFVYRSTCAALLGMDVAKLKVTSSEIGGGFGGKTHVWMEPIALALSRKANGPRKILEMTRDEVFRGPGPTSSTSIDVKIGVKKNGTITAASAELRYQDGAFPGTWAMLGAMTAYACYDLKNVKTVGYDVLVNRPKRWRRIERRPHRWLHSPWKARSMKSLLKSEWIRLILESRTPLKKELSRPMVRLMGLLASAQHWPPLKNIRTCGPNLGKNQGRGMACGFGF
;
A
#
# COMPACT_ATOMS: atom_id res chain seq x y z
N MET A 1 29.95 -11.16 4.33
CA MET A 1 29.72 -12.54 4.81
C MET A 1 29.03 -13.37 3.73
N ALA A 2 29.79 -13.83 2.73
CA ALA A 2 29.28 -14.67 1.64
C ALA A 2 30.22 -15.87 1.45
N ASP A 3 29.65 -17.01 1.04
CA ASP A 3 30.36 -18.26 0.76
C ASP A 3 31.47 -18.64 1.75
N ASP A 4 31.22 -18.58 3.07
CA ASP A 4 32.06 -19.28 4.04
C ASP A 4 31.98 -20.80 3.72
N PRO A 5 33.07 -21.40 3.23
CA PRO A 5 33.06 -22.79 2.79
C PRO A 5 32.77 -23.76 3.93
N LYS A 6 32.92 -23.35 5.20
CA LYS A 6 32.60 -24.16 6.39
C LYS A 6 31.12 -24.54 6.48
N PHE A 7 30.24 -23.84 5.76
CA PHE A 7 28.80 -24.12 5.73
C PHE A 7 28.32 -24.75 4.42
N LYS A 8 29.21 -25.01 3.45
CA LYS A 8 28.86 -25.75 2.22
C LYS A 8 28.62 -27.23 2.57
N ASN A 9 27.59 -27.84 1.96
CA ASN A 9 27.22 -29.26 2.12
C ASN A 9 26.81 -29.71 3.54
N ARG A 10 26.57 -28.79 4.48
CA ARG A 10 26.01 -29.15 5.79
C ARG A 10 24.53 -29.50 5.65
N LYS A 11 24.17 -30.73 6.07
CA LYS A 11 22.77 -31.12 6.29
C LYS A 11 22.34 -30.61 7.66
N PHE A 12 21.50 -29.58 7.68
CA PHE A 12 20.92 -29.08 8.91
C PHE A 12 19.67 -29.86 9.28
N LYS A 13 19.39 -30.01 10.59
CA LYS A 13 18.17 -30.65 11.09
C LYS A 13 16.90 -29.92 10.64
N SER A 14 16.92 -28.58 10.63
CA SER A 14 15.74 -27.74 10.33
C SER A 14 15.91 -26.79 9.15
N VAL A 15 17.11 -26.24 8.92
CA VAL A 15 17.33 -25.26 7.83
C VAL A 15 17.32 -25.98 6.48
N GLY A 16 16.44 -25.54 5.57
CA GLY A 16 16.28 -26.15 4.24
C GLY A 16 15.40 -27.42 4.19
N THR A 17 14.85 -27.87 5.33
CA THR A 17 13.89 -28.98 5.38
C THR A 17 12.43 -28.45 5.31
N ARG A 18 11.42 -29.29 5.60
CA ARG A 18 9.99 -28.91 5.58
C ARG A 18 9.32 -29.15 6.94
N PRO A 19 9.65 -28.38 8.00
CA PRO A 19 9.03 -28.56 9.31
C PRO A 19 7.56 -28.06 9.30
N PRO A 20 6.65 -28.71 10.05
CA PRO A 20 5.34 -28.16 10.34
C PRO A 20 5.47 -26.79 11.01
N ARG A 21 4.53 -25.89 10.68
CA ARG A 21 4.50 -24.57 11.32
C ARG A 21 4.03 -24.70 12.78
N PRO A 22 4.69 -24.03 13.74
CA PRO A 22 4.30 -24.10 15.15
C PRO A 22 2.85 -23.67 15.42
N ASP A 23 2.35 -22.70 14.66
CA ASP A 23 0.99 -22.15 14.72
C ASP A 23 -0.05 -22.95 13.89
N GLY A 24 0.35 -24.06 13.26
CA GLY A 24 -0.48 -24.80 12.33
C GLY A 24 -1.67 -25.50 12.98
N LEU A 25 -1.43 -26.17 14.13
CA LEU A 25 -2.46 -26.98 14.79
C LEU A 25 -3.66 -26.12 15.25
N ASP A 26 -3.40 -24.96 15.85
CA ASP A 26 -4.46 -24.08 16.33
C ASP A 26 -5.28 -23.49 15.18
N LYS A 27 -4.67 -23.27 14.02
CA LYS A 27 -5.36 -22.76 12.82
C LYS A 27 -6.28 -23.79 12.20
N VAL A 28 -5.88 -25.06 12.12
CA VAL A 28 -6.71 -26.12 11.52
C VAL A 28 -7.79 -26.64 12.47
N THR A 29 -7.64 -26.42 13.78
CA THR A 29 -8.63 -26.82 14.79
C THR A 29 -9.58 -25.69 15.21
N GLY A 30 -9.39 -24.47 14.70
CA GLY A 30 -10.19 -23.30 15.10
C GLY A 30 -9.87 -22.76 16.51
N ARG A 31 -8.74 -23.19 17.12
CA ARG A 31 -8.29 -22.69 18.43
C ARG A 31 -7.55 -21.35 18.33
N ALA A 32 -6.98 -21.04 17.18
CA ALA A 32 -6.33 -19.76 16.92
C ALA A 32 -7.32 -18.60 17.06
N LYS A 33 -6.95 -17.55 17.81
CA LYS A 33 -7.80 -16.39 18.10
C LYS A 33 -7.41 -15.19 17.25
N TYR A 34 -8.28 -14.85 16.30
CA TYR A 34 -8.16 -13.70 15.42
C TYR A 34 -8.70 -12.43 16.10
N GLY A 35 -8.58 -11.28 15.42
CA GLY A 35 -8.95 -9.99 16.03
C GLY A 35 -10.41 -9.94 16.48
N ALA A 36 -11.32 -10.47 15.67
CA ALA A 36 -12.76 -10.51 15.96
C ALA A 36 -13.14 -11.57 17.02
N ASP A 37 -12.29 -12.58 17.26
CA ASP A 37 -12.57 -13.64 18.24
C ASP A 37 -12.28 -13.21 19.68
N THR A 38 -11.70 -12.03 19.86
CA THR A 38 -11.29 -11.54 21.18
C THR A 38 -12.49 -10.93 21.89
N PHE A 39 -13.05 -11.66 22.86
CA PHE A 39 -14.14 -11.17 23.70
C PHE A 39 -13.64 -10.70 25.07
N ALA A 40 -14.27 -9.67 25.63
CA ALA A 40 -14.09 -9.24 27.01
C ALA A 40 -15.43 -8.96 27.71
N PRO A 41 -15.58 -9.29 29.01
CA PRO A 41 -16.76 -8.91 29.77
C PRO A 41 -17.02 -7.39 29.73
N GLY A 42 -18.27 -6.99 29.50
CA GLY A 42 -18.66 -5.58 29.40
C GLY A 42 -18.18 -4.87 28.13
N GLN A 43 -17.75 -5.64 27.12
CA GLN A 43 -17.38 -5.15 25.80
C GLN A 43 -18.51 -4.34 25.15
N LEU A 44 -18.17 -3.17 24.61
CA LEU A 44 -19.05 -2.40 23.74
C LEU A 44 -18.75 -2.67 22.27
N VAL A 45 -19.74 -2.41 21.42
CA VAL A 45 -19.64 -2.45 19.96
C VAL A 45 -19.38 -1.05 19.43
N GLY A 46 -18.23 -0.89 18.75
CA GLY A 46 -17.83 0.33 18.07
C GLY A 46 -18.16 0.28 16.58
N LEU A 47 -18.83 1.32 16.04
CA LEU A 47 -19.08 1.46 14.60
C LEU A 47 -18.69 2.87 14.11
N ILE A 48 -18.30 2.98 12.84
CA ILE A 48 -17.83 4.23 12.22
C ILE A 48 -18.88 4.75 11.23
N LEU A 49 -19.25 6.02 11.35
CA LEU A 49 -19.97 6.76 10.33
C LEU A 49 -19.00 7.19 9.24
N ARG A 50 -19.26 6.78 8.00
CA ARG A 50 -18.42 7.11 6.84
C ARG A 50 -19.11 8.09 5.91
N SER A 51 -18.32 8.93 5.25
CA SER A 51 -18.83 9.87 4.27
C SER A 51 -19.35 9.14 3.03
N PRO A 52 -20.51 9.55 2.48
CA PRO A 52 -21.03 9.08 1.19
C PRO A 52 -20.51 9.91 -0.01
N HIS A 53 -19.59 10.86 0.21
CA HIS A 53 -19.16 11.82 -0.82
C HIS A 53 -17.71 11.58 -1.23
N ALA A 54 -17.43 11.63 -2.53
CA ALA A 54 -16.07 11.58 -3.07
C ALA A 54 -15.25 12.81 -2.67
N HIS A 55 -15.86 13.99 -2.56
CA HIS A 55 -15.24 15.19 -2.02
C HIS A 55 -16.33 16.13 -1.48
N ALA A 56 -16.21 16.54 -0.22
CA ALA A 56 -17.15 17.48 0.37
C ALA A 56 -16.54 18.22 1.56
N GLU A 57 -16.97 19.47 1.76
CA GLU A 57 -16.74 20.20 2.99
C GLU A 57 -17.75 19.77 4.06
N ILE A 58 -17.26 19.50 5.27
CA ILE A 58 -18.07 19.13 6.42
C ILE A 58 -18.45 20.43 7.15
N LYS A 59 -19.67 20.92 6.92
CA LYS A 59 -20.16 22.16 7.53
C LYS A 59 -20.54 21.96 9.00
N ARG A 60 -21.14 20.82 9.33
CA ARG A 60 -21.60 20.51 10.69
C ARG A 60 -21.72 19.01 10.91
N ILE A 61 -21.35 18.55 12.12
CA ILE A 61 -21.66 17.22 12.65
C ILE A 61 -22.50 17.41 13.91
N ASP A 62 -23.72 16.88 13.92
CA ASP A 62 -24.62 16.88 15.07
C ASP A 62 -24.78 15.46 15.63
N THR A 63 -24.24 15.25 16.84
CA THR A 63 -24.23 13.99 17.56
C THR A 63 -25.29 13.91 18.67
N ALA A 64 -26.01 15.01 18.94
CA ALA A 64 -26.79 15.16 20.16
C ALA A 64 -27.92 14.13 20.28
N LYS A 65 -28.51 13.72 19.14
CA LYS A 65 -29.52 12.64 19.13
C LYS A 65 -28.91 11.28 19.43
N ALA A 66 -27.76 10.97 18.84
CA ALA A 66 -27.05 9.70 19.07
C ALA A 66 -26.59 9.56 20.52
N GLU A 67 -26.04 10.63 21.11
CA GLU A 67 -25.55 10.65 22.49
C GLU A 67 -26.67 10.45 23.54
N ARG A 68 -27.91 10.84 23.22
CA ARG A 68 -29.07 10.66 24.11
C ARG A 68 -29.72 9.27 24.03
N LEU A 69 -29.33 8.42 23.08
CA LEU A 69 -29.92 7.09 22.96
C LEU A 69 -29.47 6.20 24.12
N LYS A 70 -30.45 5.53 24.77
CA LYS A 70 -30.17 4.55 25.80
C LYS A 70 -29.27 3.44 25.25
N GLY A 71 -28.18 3.17 25.95
CA GLY A 71 -27.20 2.14 25.56
C GLY A 71 -26.00 2.67 24.77
N VAL A 72 -26.02 3.92 24.29
CA VAL A 72 -24.83 4.59 23.76
C VAL A 72 -23.95 5.06 24.92
N LYS A 73 -22.65 4.80 24.82
CA LYS A 73 -21.67 5.14 25.87
C LYS A 73 -20.68 6.21 25.45
N ALA A 74 -20.39 6.29 24.15
CA ALA A 74 -19.56 7.36 23.62
C ALA A 74 -19.89 7.61 22.14
N VAL A 75 -19.75 8.87 21.73
CA VAL A 75 -19.68 9.28 20.34
C VAL A 75 -18.43 10.12 20.18
N VAL A 76 -17.59 9.84 19.18
CA VAL A 76 -16.39 10.63 18.88
C VAL A 76 -16.47 11.24 17.50
N THR A 77 -15.96 12.46 17.38
CA THR A 77 -15.78 13.22 16.14
C THR A 77 -14.35 13.75 16.09
N SER A 78 -13.97 14.47 15.03
CA SER A 78 -12.64 15.11 14.97
C SER A 78 -12.34 16.06 16.14
N LYS A 79 -13.36 16.55 16.86
CA LYS A 79 -13.20 17.35 18.09
C LYS A 79 -12.55 16.57 19.24
N ASP A 80 -12.71 15.24 19.27
CA ASP A 80 -12.11 14.36 20.27
C ASP A 80 -10.67 13.95 19.90
N PHE A 81 -10.17 14.45 18.76
CA PHE A 81 -8.86 14.20 18.17
C PHE A 81 -8.12 15.53 17.96
N PRO A 82 -7.58 16.14 19.04
CA PRO A 82 -6.79 17.35 18.91
C PRO A 82 -5.56 17.10 18.04
N ASP A 83 -5.13 18.13 17.32
CA ASP A 83 -3.91 18.07 16.53
C ASP A 83 -2.68 18.12 17.45
N MET A 84 -2.14 16.95 17.75
CA MET A 84 -0.92 16.75 18.54
C MET A 84 0.29 16.43 17.67
N THR A 85 0.22 16.74 16.36
CA THR A 85 1.23 16.31 15.39
C THR A 85 2.50 17.14 15.44
N ASN A 86 2.49 18.27 16.15
CA ASN A 86 3.63 19.19 16.29
C ASN A 86 4.24 19.62 14.94
N GLY A 87 3.40 19.75 13.91
CA GLY A 87 3.83 20.11 12.55
C GLY A 87 4.36 18.94 11.71
N ASP A 88 4.40 17.71 12.24
CA ASP A 88 4.69 16.51 11.46
C ASP A 88 3.55 16.26 10.45
N ARG A 89 3.89 16.39 9.18
CA ARG A 89 2.93 16.33 8.08
C ARG A 89 2.41 14.92 7.82
N ASP A 90 3.27 13.92 7.95
CA ASP A 90 2.87 12.53 7.69
C ASP A 90 1.94 12.05 8.81
N LEU A 91 2.23 12.45 10.06
CA LEU A 91 1.37 12.17 11.20
C LEU A 91 0.02 12.91 11.09
N TYR A 92 0.02 14.18 10.64
CA TYR A 92 -1.23 14.92 10.38
C TYR A 92 -2.07 14.28 9.28
N ASP A 93 -1.44 13.78 8.22
CA ASP A 93 -2.15 13.04 7.17
C ASP A 93 -2.81 11.78 7.71
N THR A 94 -2.13 11.04 8.60
CA THR A 94 -2.74 9.90 9.30
C THR A 94 -3.87 10.35 10.23
N LEU A 95 -3.71 11.45 10.96
CA LEU A 95 -4.75 12.01 11.83
C LEU A 95 -6.03 12.37 11.05
N GLU A 96 -5.89 13.10 9.95
CA GLU A 96 -7.00 13.52 9.09
C GLU A 96 -7.65 12.31 8.40
N ASN A 97 -6.87 11.31 7.99
CA ASN A 97 -7.37 10.08 7.37
C ASN A 97 -8.09 9.14 8.36
N CYS A 98 -7.63 9.08 9.62
CA CYS A 98 -8.30 8.32 10.67
C CYS A 98 -9.69 8.88 10.94
N LEU A 99 -9.84 10.20 11.03
CA LEU A 99 -11.13 10.84 11.24
C LEU A 99 -11.15 12.23 10.58
N ALA A 100 -12.05 12.39 9.61
CA ALA A 100 -12.19 13.57 8.78
C ALA A 100 -12.38 14.84 9.61
N ARG A 101 -11.62 15.87 9.24
CA ARG A 101 -11.68 17.19 9.85
C ARG A 101 -11.79 18.25 8.75
N GLY A 102 -12.85 19.04 8.79
CA GLY A 102 -13.14 20.07 7.79
C GLY A 102 -13.63 19.52 6.43
N ARG A 103 -13.04 18.44 5.89
CA ARG A 103 -13.42 17.87 4.59
C ARG A 103 -13.45 16.34 4.59
N ALA A 104 -14.40 15.78 3.86
CA ALA A 104 -14.40 14.39 3.43
C ALA A 104 -13.72 14.32 2.05
N LEU A 105 -12.69 13.49 1.91
CA LEU A 105 -11.82 13.50 0.73
C LEU A 105 -12.03 12.30 -0.21
N TYR A 106 -12.86 11.33 0.20
CA TYR A 106 -13.24 10.17 -0.57
C TYR A 106 -14.50 9.51 0.04
N ASP A 107 -15.21 8.75 -0.80
CA ASP A 107 -16.34 7.93 -0.38
C ASP A 107 -15.86 6.82 0.57
N GLY A 108 -16.34 6.81 1.81
CA GLY A 108 -15.83 5.92 2.86
C GLY A 108 -14.93 6.56 3.93
N HIS A 109 -14.58 7.84 3.78
CA HIS A 109 -13.77 8.57 4.77
C HIS A 109 -14.50 8.60 6.12
N ALA A 110 -13.82 8.23 7.22
CA ALA A 110 -14.44 8.18 8.54
C ALA A 110 -14.77 9.60 9.03
N VAL A 111 -15.96 9.83 9.59
CA VAL A 111 -16.43 11.18 9.99
C VAL A 111 -16.77 11.25 11.48
N ALA A 112 -17.39 10.20 12.00
CA ALA A 112 -17.71 10.04 13.41
C ALA A 112 -17.67 8.56 13.78
N ALA A 113 -17.65 8.23 15.06
CA ALA A 113 -17.82 6.86 15.51
C ALA A 113 -18.61 6.79 16.81
N VAL A 114 -19.25 5.66 17.05
CA VAL A 114 -20.09 5.42 18.24
C VAL A 114 -19.61 4.17 18.96
N ALA A 115 -19.79 4.10 20.27
CA ALA A 115 -19.68 2.89 21.08
C ALA A 115 -20.99 2.67 21.84
N ALA A 116 -21.59 1.49 21.69
CA ALA A 116 -22.84 1.12 22.36
C ALA A 116 -22.79 -0.29 22.93
N ILE A 117 -23.75 -0.63 23.79
CA ILE A 117 -23.82 -1.93 24.48
C ILE A 117 -24.03 -3.13 23.53
N ASP A 118 -24.57 -2.90 22.33
CA ASP A 118 -24.82 -3.91 21.31
C ASP A 118 -24.82 -3.29 19.91
N GLU A 119 -24.74 -4.14 18.88
CA GLU A 119 -24.69 -3.72 17.48
C GLU A 119 -25.99 -3.01 17.01
N PRO A 120 -27.22 -3.49 17.33
CA PRO A 120 -28.44 -2.78 16.95
C PRO A 120 -28.50 -1.35 17.50
N THR A 121 -28.07 -1.14 18.74
CA THR A 121 -28.00 0.19 19.36
C THR A 121 -26.94 1.05 18.71
N ALA A 122 -25.76 0.50 18.39
CA ALA A 122 -24.71 1.22 17.67
C ALA A 122 -25.18 1.67 16.27
N ARG A 123 -25.88 0.80 15.52
CA ARG A 123 -26.45 1.14 14.20
C ARG A 123 -27.51 2.24 14.31
N LYS A 124 -28.41 2.16 15.29
CA LYS A 124 -29.40 3.22 15.57
C LYS A 124 -28.71 4.55 15.89
N ALA A 125 -27.63 4.51 16.67
CA ALA A 125 -26.85 5.69 17.01
C ALA A 125 -26.16 6.31 15.80
N LEU A 126 -25.54 5.51 14.93
CA LEU A 126 -24.95 6.02 13.68
C LEU A 126 -25.99 6.73 12.81
N ASN A 127 -27.18 6.13 12.64
CA ASN A 127 -28.26 6.73 11.85
C ASN A 127 -28.83 8.03 12.47
N ALA A 128 -28.64 8.23 13.78
CA ALA A 128 -29.06 9.44 14.48
C ALA A 128 -28.08 10.61 14.35
N ILE A 129 -26.83 10.35 13.93
CA ILE A 129 -25.83 11.40 13.67
C ILE A 129 -26.19 12.09 12.36
N ARG A 130 -26.29 13.42 12.38
CA ARG A 130 -26.55 14.23 11.18
C ARG A 130 -25.28 14.97 10.77
N VAL A 131 -24.85 14.76 9.53
CA VAL A 131 -23.71 15.49 8.96
C VAL A 131 -24.21 16.33 7.79
N THR A 132 -23.91 17.63 7.85
CA THR A 132 -24.21 18.57 6.76
C THR A 132 -22.95 18.74 5.91
N TYR A 133 -23.07 18.42 4.62
CA TYR A 133 -21.99 18.52 3.65
C TYR A 133 -22.27 19.61 2.62
N ALA A 134 -21.22 20.23 2.10
CA ALA A 134 -21.23 20.93 0.83
C ALA A 134 -20.37 20.16 -0.16
N ALA A 135 -20.98 19.60 -1.21
CA ALA A 135 -20.24 18.81 -2.21
C ALA A 135 -19.21 19.67 -2.93
N LEU A 136 -18.03 19.09 -3.19
CA LEU A 136 -16.94 19.73 -3.90
C LEU A 136 -16.62 18.96 -5.19
N PRO A 137 -16.08 19.61 -6.23
CA PRO A 137 -15.56 18.93 -7.41
C PRO A 137 -14.47 17.92 -7.01
N HIS A 138 -14.41 16.78 -7.69
CA HIS A 138 -13.50 15.69 -7.36
C HIS A 138 -12.85 15.12 -8.62
N VAL A 139 -11.71 14.45 -8.45
CA VAL A 139 -10.96 13.79 -9.53
C VAL A 139 -10.50 12.41 -9.07
N THR A 140 -10.64 11.38 -9.91
CA THR A 140 -10.30 10.00 -9.52
C THR A 140 -9.30 9.31 -10.45
N ASP A 141 -9.03 9.86 -11.62
CA ASP A 141 -8.01 9.41 -12.56
C ASP A 141 -6.71 10.19 -12.36
N VAL A 142 -5.58 9.50 -12.53
CA VAL A 142 -4.24 10.06 -12.26
C VAL A 142 -3.84 11.07 -13.32
N ASP A 143 -4.11 10.81 -14.60
CA ASP A 143 -3.73 11.71 -15.68
C ASP A 143 -4.60 12.97 -15.64
N GLU A 144 -5.90 12.81 -15.37
CA GLU A 144 -6.83 13.93 -15.16
C GLU A 144 -6.44 14.79 -13.95
N ALA A 145 -6.02 14.18 -12.84
CA ALA A 145 -5.62 14.92 -11.65
C ALA A 145 -4.37 15.78 -11.84
N MET A 146 -3.53 15.45 -12.82
CA MET A 146 -2.31 16.20 -13.15
C MET A 146 -2.58 17.41 -14.06
N LYS A 147 -3.79 17.58 -14.59
CA LYS A 147 -4.12 18.73 -15.45
C LYS A 147 -4.14 20.04 -14.64
N PRO A 148 -3.78 21.18 -15.25
CA PRO A 148 -3.73 22.47 -14.55
C PRO A 148 -5.07 22.94 -13.94
N ASP A 149 -6.19 22.53 -14.53
CA ASP A 149 -7.56 22.87 -14.15
C ASP A 149 -8.23 21.80 -13.26
N ALA A 150 -7.50 20.74 -12.90
CA ALA A 150 -8.04 19.66 -12.09
C ALA A 150 -8.45 20.16 -10.69
N PRO A 151 -9.57 19.66 -10.12
CA PRO A 151 -9.93 19.93 -8.74
C PRO A 151 -8.79 19.60 -7.78
N ILE A 152 -8.41 20.55 -6.94
CA ILE A 152 -7.35 20.37 -5.94
C ILE A 152 -7.89 19.53 -4.78
N VAL A 153 -7.30 18.36 -4.58
CA VAL A 153 -7.68 17.42 -3.49
C VAL A 153 -7.24 17.98 -2.14
N GLN A 154 -5.97 18.41 -2.05
CA GLN A 154 -5.37 18.96 -0.83
C GLN A 154 -4.72 20.32 -1.09
N PRO A 155 -5.36 21.44 -0.70
CA PRO A 155 -4.83 22.80 -0.84
C PRO A 155 -3.49 23.05 -0.14
N ARG A 156 -3.12 22.18 0.80
CA ARG A 156 -1.87 22.25 1.57
C ARG A 156 -0.70 21.50 0.94
N VAL A 157 -0.90 20.84 -0.20
CA VAL A 157 0.12 20.03 -0.87
C VAL A 157 0.71 20.80 -2.04
N TYR A 158 2.04 20.92 -2.02
CA TYR A 158 2.85 21.55 -3.06
C TYR A 158 3.85 20.51 -3.58
N THR A 159 4.11 20.49 -4.89
CA THR A 159 4.98 19.48 -5.49
C THR A 159 6.38 19.53 -4.92
N ARG A 160 6.83 18.40 -4.37
CA ARG A 160 8.20 18.20 -3.89
C ARG A 160 9.07 17.58 -4.99
N GLY A 161 10.39 17.80 -4.92
CA GLY A 161 11.35 17.19 -5.86
C GLY A 161 11.47 17.91 -7.21
N VAL A 162 10.99 19.15 -7.31
CA VAL A 162 11.13 20.02 -8.50
C VAL A 162 11.81 21.34 -8.11
N SER A 163 12.51 21.94 -9.08
CA SER A 163 13.15 23.25 -8.95
C SER A 163 12.76 24.13 -10.15
N PRO A 164 12.29 25.38 -9.94
CA PRO A 164 12.10 26.05 -8.65
C PRO A 164 10.93 25.48 -7.83
N LYS A 165 10.88 25.81 -6.54
CA LYS A 165 9.76 25.40 -5.67
C LYS A 165 8.43 25.96 -6.21
N PRO A 166 7.36 25.15 -6.31
CA PRO A 166 6.07 25.63 -6.79
C PRO A 166 5.47 26.70 -5.88
N LYS A 167 4.79 27.68 -6.48
CA LYS A 167 4.09 28.76 -5.77
C LYS A 167 2.60 28.47 -5.53
N SER A 168 2.04 27.46 -6.19
CA SER A 168 0.64 27.05 -6.07
C SER A 168 0.54 25.58 -5.67
N PRO A 169 -0.54 25.19 -4.97
CA PRO A 169 -0.80 23.78 -4.68
C PRO A 169 -1.06 23.00 -5.97
N SER A 170 -0.81 21.69 -5.92
CA SER A 170 -1.10 20.77 -7.03
C SER A 170 -1.43 19.38 -6.50
N ASN A 171 -2.05 18.57 -7.33
CA ASN A 171 -2.29 17.16 -7.01
C ASN A 171 -1.02 16.30 -7.16
N VAL A 172 0.08 16.80 -7.75
CA VAL A 172 1.35 16.08 -7.78
C VAL A 172 2.09 16.35 -6.48
N ALA A 173 2.05 15.40 -5.54
CA ALA A 173 2.66 15.53 -4.22
C ALA A 173 4.19 15.48 -4.28
N ARG A 174 4.75 14.66 -5.17
CA ARG A 174 6.20 14.52 -5.35
C ARG A 174 6.56 14.01 -6.74
N VAL A 175 7.67 14.54 -7.27
CA VAL A 175 8.39 14.01 -8.43
C VAL A 175 9.69 13.39 -7.94
N SER A 176 10.01 12.17 -8.37
CA SER A 176 11.26 11.49 -8.05
C SER A 176 11.93 11.02 -9.34
N GLU A 177 13.11 11.53 -9.62
CA GLU A 177 13.91 11.14 -10.79
C GLU A 177 15.06 10.22 -10.38
N PHE A 178 15.23 9.12 -11.09
CA PHE A 178 16.38 8.23 -10.98
C PHE A 178 16.95 7.99 -12.37
N GLY A 179 18.26 7.78 -12.46
CA GLY A 179 18.89 7.48 -13.73
C GLY A 179 20.39 7.67 -13.71
N HIS A 180 21.01 7.30 -14.83
CA HIS A 180 22.41 7.51 -15.12
C HIS A 180 22.66 7.35 -16.63
N GLY A 181 23.79 7.90 -17.10
CA GLY A 181 24.18 7.89 -18.52
C GLY A 181 23.45 8.93 -19.36
N ASP A 182 23.60 8.82 -20.68
CA ASP A 182 22.98 9.71 -21.66
C ASP A 182 21.91 8.93 -22.44
N VAL A 183 20.66 9.16 -22.06
CA VAL A 183 19.49 8.47 -22.63
C VAL A 183 19.28 8.82 -24.10
N GLU A 184 19.55 10.05 -24.51
CA GLU A 184 19.41 10.50 -25.90
C GLU A 184 20.46 9.84 -26.79
N ALA A 185 21.72 9.81 -26.36
CA ALA A 185 22.77 9.09 -27.06
C ALA A 185 22.47 7.58 -27.15
N GLY A 186 21.93 6.99 -26.08
CA GLY A 186 21.56 5.58 -26.07
C GLY A 186 20.38 5.25 -27.01
N PHE A 187 19.40 6.14 -27.16
CA PHE A 187 18.33 5.96 -28.14
C PHE A 187 18.81 6.14 -29.59
N LYS A 188 19.71 7.10 -29.85
CA LYS A 188 20.35 7.25 -31.18
C LYS A 188 21.17 6.02 -31.58
N ALA A 189 21.75 5.31 -30.62
CA ALA A 189 22.51 4.09 -30.85
C ALA A 189 21.66 2.82 -30.97
N ALA A 190 20.33 2.91 -30.84
CA ALA A 190 19.41 1.79 -30.97
C ALA A 190 19.10 1.51 -32.43
N ASP A 191 18.92 0.23 -32.78
CA ASP A 191 18.41 -0.16 -34.10
C ASP A 191 16.87 -0.10 -34.15
N VAL A 192 16.22 -0.34 -33.01
CA VAL A 192 14.77 -0.30 -32.85
C VAL A 192 14.44 0.40 -31.54
N VAL A 193 13.48 1.32 -31.58
CA VAL A 193 12.92 1.98 -30.39
C VAL A 193 11.46 1.59 -30.26
N VAL A 194 11.06 1.14 -29.06
CA VAL A 194 9.69 0.75 -28.76
C VAL A 194 9.13 1.65 -27.68
N GLU A 195 7.99 2.27 -27.96
CA GLU A 195 7.26 3.16 -27.07
C GLU A 195 5.87 2.58 -26.81
N LYS A 196 5.48 2.43 -25.54
CA LYS A 196 4.13 2.00 -25.14
C LYS A 196 3.69 2.61 -23.81
N SER A 197 2.38 2.85 -23.72
CA SER A 197 1.70 3.29 -22.52
C SER A 197 0.87 2.16 -21.90
N TYR A 198 0.79 2.13 -20.57
CA TYR A 198 0.08 1.10 -19.81
C TYR A 198 -0.70 1.72 -18.67
N LYS A 199 -1.91 1.21 -18.44
CA LYS A 199 -2.70 1.51 -17.25
C LYS A 199 -2.94 0.25 -16.42
N THR A 200 -2.95 0.40 -15.10
CA THR A 200 -3.27 -0.68 -14.16
C THR A 200 -4.35 -0.26 -13.17
N GLU A 201 -5.24 -1.18 -12.84
CA GLU A 201 -6.38 -0.95 -11.95
C GLU A 201 -6.10 -1.14 -10.44
N GLN A 202 -7.10 -0.79 -9.63
CA GLN A 202 -7.01 -0.48 -8.20
C GLN A 202 -7.10 -1.69 -7.22
N THR A 203 -6.11 -2.58 -7.31
CA THR A 203 -5.83 -3.78 -6.47
C THR A 203 -6.14 -3.78 -4.95
N HIS A 204 -7.31 -4.18 -4.42
CA HIS A 204 -7.40 -4.53 -2.99
C HIS A 204 -6.70 -5.87 -2.66
N GLN A 205 -6.15 -5.99 -1.45
CA GLN A 205 -5.31 -7.10 -0.99
C GLN A 205 -6.07 -8.42 -0.81
N GLY A 206 -7.38 -8.35 -0.59
CA GLY A 206 -8.28 -9.51 -0.56
C GLY A 206 -8.09 -10.43 0.65
N TYR A 207 -7.55 -9.94 1.78
CA TYR A 207 -7.51 -10.70 3.02
C TYR A 207 -8.93 -11.06 3.50
N ILE A 208 -9.11 -12.28 4.02
CA ILE A 208 -10.42 -12.84 4.40
C ILE A 208 -10.90 -12.28 5.75
N GLU A 209 -9.99 -12.01 6.67
CA GLU A 209 -10.31 -11.37 7.94
C GLU A 209 -10.37 -9.84 7.76
N PRO A 210 -11.51 -9.17 8.04
CA PRO A 210 -11.60 -7.71 8.06
C PRO A 210 -10.65 -7.05 9.08
N HIS A 211 -10.61 -5.71 9.11
CA HIS A 211 -9.90 -5.02 10.19
C HIS A 211 -10.69 -5.13 11.48
N ALA A 212 -10.03 -5.58 12.55
CA ALA A 212 -10.60 -5.67 13.88
C ALA A 212 -9.57 -5.22 14.92
N CYS A 213 -10.03 -4.52 15.95
CA CYS A 213 -9.22 -4.21 17.11
C CYS A 213 -10.06 -4.13 18.39
N LEU A 214 -9.46 -4.53 19.51
CA LEU A 214 -10.02 -4.37 20.84
C LEU A 214 -9.19 -3.33 21.59
N ALA A 215 -9.84 -2.26 22.05
CA ALA A 215 -9.18 -1.18 22.78
C ALA A 215 -9.73 -1.01 24.20
N SER A 216 -8.84 -0.81 25.15
CA SER A 216 -9.10 -0.53 26.57
C SER A 216 -8.28 0.68 26.98
N VAL A 217 -8.88 1.69 27.60
CA VAL A 217 -8.15 2.81 28.20
C VAL A 217 -8.72 3.03 29.60
N GLY A 218 -7.87 2.84 30.62
CA GLY A 218 -8.22 3.02 32.03
C GLY A 218 -8.29 4.50 32.45
N PRO A 219 -8.90 4.79 33.61
CA PRO A 219 -8.95 6.15 34.17
C PRO A 219 -7.57 6.75 34.47
N ASP A 220 -6.56 5.91 34.70
CA ASP A 220 -5.15 6.27 34.90
C ASP A 220 -4.40 6.64 33.59
N GLY A 221 -5.10 6.50 32.45
CA GLY A 221 -4.60 6.74 31.12
C GLY A 221 -3.80 5.59 30.52
N HIS A 222 -3.71 4.43 31.19
CA HIS A 222 -3.08 3.24 30.63
C HIS A 222 -4.00 2.58 29.59
N GLY A 223 -3.46 2.36 28.40
CA GLY A 223 -4.15 1.80 27.25
C GLY A 223 -3.64 0.41 26.87
N GLU A 224 -4.55 -0.48 26.50
CA GLU A 224 -4.25 -1.73 25.81
C GLU A 224 -4.98 -1.80 24.49
N LEU A 225 -4.26 -2.17 23.43
CA LEU A 225 -4.78 -2.34 22.08
C LEU A 225 -4.39 -3.73 21.56
N TRP A 226 -5.38 -4.54 21.27
CA TRP A 226 -5.21 -5.78 20.51
C TRP A 226 -5.63 -5.52 19.08
N VAL A 227 -4.76 -5.81 18.11
CA VAL A 227 -5.00 -5.43 16.72
C VAL A 227 -4.46 -6.46 15.74
N THR A 228 -5.20 -6.67 14.65
CA THR A 228 -4.74 -7.47 13.51
C THR A 228 -3.70 -6.67 12.72
N THR A 229 -2.42 -6.80 13.04
CA THR A 229 -1.34 -5.99 12.43
C THR A 229 -0.09 -6.80 12.12
N GLN A 230 0.67 -6.36 11.12
CA GLN A 230 2.01 -6.87 10.82
C GLN A 230 3.14 -6.03 11.47
N GLY A 231 2.80 -4.99 12.25
CA GLY A 231 3.78 -4.04 12.81
C GLY A 231 3.29 -3.30 14.07
N HIS A 232 3.10 -4.02 15.18
CA HIS A 232 2.52 -3.48 16.43
C HIS A 232 3.31 -2.30 17.05
N PHE A 233 4.63 -2.22 16.88
CA PHE A 233 5.41 -1.07 17.36
C PHE A 233 5.04 0.25 16.67
N VAL A 234 4.83 0.22 15.35
CA VAL A 234 4.41 1.41 14.58
C VAL A 234 3.02 1.86 15.02
N TYR A 235 2.11 0.91 15.26
CA TYR A 235 0.77 1.20 15.76
C TYR A 235 0.82 1.85 17.14
N ARG A 236 1.67 1.34 18.05
CA ARG A 236 1.86 1.94 19.38
C ARG A 236 2.31 3.39 19.28
N SER A 237 3.41 3.65 18.58
CA SER A 237 3.97 5.00 18.49
C SER A 237 3.01 5.98 17.80
N THR A 238 2.37 5.54 16.71
CA THR A 238 1.43 6.38 15.96
C THR A 238 0.16 6.66 16.77
N CYS A 239 -0.49 5.64 17.34
CA CYS A 239 -1.71 5.85 18.14
C CYS A 239 -1.44 6.72 19.37
N ALA A 240 -0.29 6.52 20.05
CA ALA A 240 0.10 7.34 21.18
C ALA A 240 0.27 8.81 20.77
N ALA A 241 0.99 9.07 19.68
CA ALA A 241 1.20 10.43 19.16
C ALA A 241 -0.12 11.10 18.74
N LEU A 242 -1.01 10.38 18.03
CA LEU A 242 -2.29 10.91 17.57
C LEU A 242 -3.28 11.23 18.70
N LEU A 243 -3.17 10.55 19.85
CA LEU A 243 -4.08 10.72 20.99
C LEU A 243 -3.48 11.53 22.14
N GLY A 244 -2.23 12.01 21.99
CA GLY A 244 -1.49 12.71 23.04
C GLY A 244 -1.19 11.81 24.25
N MET A 245 -1.02 10.50 24.04
CA MET A 245 -0.65 9.57 25.11
C MET A 245 0.87 9.44 25.18
N ASP A 246 1.40 9.25 26.39
CA ASP A 246 2.74 8.73 26.56
C ASP A 246 2.82 7.33 25.95
N VAL A 247 3.82 7.08 25.10
CA VAL A 247 4.06 5.78 24.47
C VAL A 247 4.23 4.65 25.50
N ALA A 248 4.74 4.95 26.69
CA ALA A 248 4.89 3.99 27.79
C ALA A 248 3.54 3.58 28.40
N LYS A 249 2.50 4.41 28.25
CA LYS A 249 1.16 4.11 28.73
C LYS A 249 0.33 3.28 27.75
N LEU A 250 0.80 3.02 26.54
CA LEU A 250 0.08 2.23 25.54
C LEU A 250 0.77 0.90 25.25
N LYS A 251 0.11 -0.21 25.58
CA LYS A 251 0.52 -1.56 25.18
C LYS A 251 -0.23 -1.99 23.92
N VAL A 252 0.49 -2.41 22.89
CA VAL A 252 -0.10 -2.95 21.65
C VAL A 252 0.31 -4.40 21.48
N THR A 253 -0.68 -5.29 21.40
CA THR A 253 -0.50 -6.72 21.17
C THR A 253 -1.05 -7.07 19.78
N SER A 254 -0.27 -7.76 18.94
CA SER A 254 -0.83 -8.29 17.69
C SER A 254 -1.61 -9.57 17.97
N SER A 255 -2.85 -9.65 17.50
CA SER A 255 -3.61 -10.91 17.46
C SER A 255 -3.08 -11.82 16.36
N GLU A 256 -3.64 -13.04 16.25
CA GLU A 256 -3.55 -13.76 14.98
C GLU A 256 -4.14 -12.91 13.85
N ILE A 257 -3.67 -13.16 12.63
CA ILE A 257 -3.96 -12.35 11.45
C ILE A 257 -4.39 -13.22 10.27
N GLY A 258 -5.61 -12.99 9.78
CA GLY A 258 -6.22 -13.69 8.64
C GLY A 258 -5.81 -13.11 7.28
N GLY A 259 -4.52 -12.83 7.15
CA GLY A 259 -3.93 -12.17 5.99
C GLY A 259 -3.89 -10.64 6.12
N GLY A 260 -2.94 -10.03 5.41
CA GLY A 260 -2.76 -8.58 5.40
C GLY A 260 -2.16 -8.08 4.09
N PHE A 261 -1.15 -8.78 3.56
CA PHE A 261 -0.51 -8.47 2.27
C PHE A 261 -0.11 -6.99 2.14
N GLY A 262 0.30 -6.39 3.26
CA GLY A 262 0.68 -4.99 3.36
C GLY A 262 -0.45 -4.00 3.63
N GLY A 263 -1.72 -4.41 3.72
CA GLY A 263 -2.85 -3.54 4.09
C GLY A 263 -3.01 -3.33 5.61
N LYS A 264 -2.49 -4.26 6.42
CA LYS A 264 -2.53 -4.24 7.90
C LYS A 264 -1.20 -3.76 8.52
N THR A 265 -0.60 -2.74 7.93
CA THR A 265 0.64 -2.07 8.42
C THR A 265 0.47 -0.56 8.59
N HIS A 266 -0.73 -0.03 8.38
CA HIS A 266 -1.08 1.38 8.57
C HIS A 266 -2.18 1.51 9.61
N VAL A 267 -2.14 2.60 10.36
CA VAL A 267 -3.15 2.93 11.36
C VAL A 267 -4.38 3.51 10.65
N TRP A 268 -5.56 2.96 10.92
CA TRP A 268 -6.82 3.36 10.30
C TRP A 268 -7.87 3.72 11.33
N MET A 269 -8.22 2.76 12.20
CA MET A 269 -9.36 2.83 13.12
C MET A 269 -8.96 2.65 14.59
N GLU A 270 -7.72 2.24 14.82
CA GLU A 270 -7.19 1.94 16.14
C GLU A 270 -7.19 3.18 17.06
N PRO A 271 -6.86 4.40 16.58
CA PRO A 271 -6.99 5.61 17.38
C PRO A 271 -8.45 5.92 17.72
N ILE A 272 -9.39 5.61 16.81
CA ILE A 272 -10.84 5.71 17.05
C ILE A 272 -11.26 4.79 18.19
N ALA A 273 -10.84 3.52 18.14
CA ALA A 273 -11.17 2.56 19.17
C ALA A 273 -10.64 3.00 20.55
N LEU A 274 -9.40 3.49 20.63
CA LEU A 274 -8.82 4.03 21.86
C LEU A 274 -9.55 5.30 22.36
N ALA A 275 -9.92 6.22 21.47
CA ALA A 275 -10.65 7.44 21.84
C ALA A 275 -12.07 7.13 22.34
N LEU A 276 -12.80 6.24 21.65
CA LEU A 276 -14.07 5.69 22.15
C LEU A 276 -13.86 5.02 23.51
N SER A 277 -12.73 4.33 23.68
CA SER A 277 -12.43 3.64 24.92
C SER A 277 -12.26 4.59 26.10
N ARG A 278 -11.48 5.66 25.89
CA ARG A 278 -11.27 6.76 26.83
C ARG A 278 -12.57 7.49 27.17
N LYS A 279 -13.37 7.86 26.15
CA LYS A 279 -14.60 8.65 26.33
C LYS A 279 -15.72 7.87 27.03
N ALA A 280 -15.81 6.57 26.80
CA ALA A 280 -16.84 5.72 27.42
C ALA A 280 -16.56 5.34 28.88
N ASN A 281 -15.35 5.58 29.40
CA ASN A 281 -14.91 5.22 30.75
C ASN A 281 -15.28 3.77 31.17
N GLY A 282 -15.22 2.83 30.22
CA GLY A 282 -15.70 1.45 30.39
C GLY A 282 -14.61 0.42 30.08
N PRO A 283 -14.80 -0.87 30.39
CA PRO A 283 -13.73 -1.87 30.38
C PRO A 283 -13.05 -2.00 29.02
N ARG A 284 -13.68 -2.62 28.01
CA ARG A 284 -13.08 -2.82 26.67
C ARG A 284 -14.12 -2.60 25.58
N LYS A 285 -13.70 -2.42 24.32
CA LYS A 285 -14.60 -2.29 23.15
C LYS A 285 -13.96 -2.89 21.92
N ILE A 286 -14.72 -3.66 21.14
CA ILE A 286 -14.31 -4.00 19.77
C ILE A 286 -14.70 -2.84 18.86
N LEU A 287 -13.84 -2.56 17.89
CA LEU A 287 -14.23 -1.96 16.62
C LEU A 287 -13.88 -2.98 15.53
N GLU A 288 -14.85 -3.32 14.69
CA GLU A 288 -14.68 -4.22 13.56
C GLU A 288 -15.25 -3.56 12.31
N MET A 289 -14.49 -3.57 11.23
CA MET A 289 -14.99 -3.14 9.94
C MET A 289 -15.77 -4.27 9.28
N THR A 290 -16.92 -3.94 8.70
CA THR A 290 -17.56 -4.84 7.74
C THR A 290 -16.70 -5.00 6.48
N ARG A 291 -17.02 -6.00 5.66
CA ARG A 291 -16.34 -6.23 4.39
C ARG A 291 -16.45 -5.02 3.44
N ASP A 292 -17.61 -4.37 3.39
CA ASP A 292 -17.82 -3.16 2.61
C ASP A 292 -16.90 -2.02 3.06
N GLU A 293 -16.82 -1.80 4.37
CA GLU A 293 -15.94 -0.78 4.95
C GLU A 293 -14.46 -1.04 4.70
N VAL A 294 -14.03 -2.32 4.63
CA VAL A 294 -12.66 -2.70 4.28
C VAL A 294 -12.31 -2.27 2.84
N PHE A 295 -13.27 -2.28 1.91
CA PHE A 295 -13.01 -1.82 0.54
C PHE A 295 -13.10 -0.30 0.39
N ARG A 296 -13.90 0.36 1.22
CA ARG A 296 -14.15 1.81 1.17
C ARG A 296 -13.20 2.65 2.03
N GLY A 297 -12.66 2.09 3.12
CA GLY A 297 -11.88 2.83 4.12
C GLY A 297 -10.37 2.62 4.00
N PRO A 298 -9.86 1.41 4.27
CA PRO A 298 -8.45 1.04 4.13
C PRO A 298 -7.89 1.10 2.70
N GLY A 299 -6.58 1.19 2.60
CA GLY A 299 -5.88 1.51 1.36
C GLY A 299 -5.57 0.35 0.42
N PRO A 300 -6.10 0.34 -0.83
CA PRO A 300 -5.71 -0.63 -1.85
C PRO A 300 -4.35 -0.31 -2.51
N THR A 301 -3.91 -1.16 -3.44
CA THR A 301 -2.74 -0.97 -4.34
C THR A 301 -2.98 0.18 -5.33
N SER A 302 -1.95 0.98 -5.66
CA SER A 302 -2.03 2.06 -6.67
C SER A 302 -2.48 1.55 -8.04
N SER A 303 -3.47 2.24 -8.61
CA SER A 303 -3.56 2.30 -10.06
C SER A 303 -2.37 3.10 -10.58
N THR A 304 -1.96 2.81 -11.81
CA THR A 304 -0.81 3.47 -12.42
C THR A 304 -1.11 3.80 -13.87
N SER A 305 -0.53 4.91 -14.33
CA SER A 305 -0.43 5.30 -15.74
C SER A 305 1.07 5.40 -16.05
N ILE A 306 1.55 4.57 -16.96
CA ILE A 306 2.99 4.36 -17.18
C ILE A 306 3.32 4.46 -18.66
N ASP A 307 4.21 5.39 -19.00
CA ASP A 307 4.79 5.51 -20.32
C ASP A 307 6.20 4.90 -20.30
N VAL A 308 6.51 4.08 -21.30
CA VAL A 308 7.77 3.33 -21.39
C VAL A 308 8.36 3.50 -22.78
N LYS A 309 9.66 3.78 -22.84
CA LYS A 309 10.45 3.81 -24.06
C LYS A 309 11.74 3.00 -23.90
N ILE A 310 12.03 2.10 -24.84
CA ILE A 310 13.20 1.21 -24.79
C ILE A 310 13.86 1.16 -26.17
N GLY A 311 15.17 1.39 -26.21
CA GLY A 311 16.02 1.24 -27.39
C GLY A 311 16.77 -0.10 -27.34
N VAL A 312 16.76 -0.85 -28.43
CA VAL A 312 17.37 -2.18 -28.54
C VAL A 312 18.15 -2.30 -29.84
N LYS A 313 19.26 -3.04 -29.81
CA LYS A 313 20.08 -3.37 -30.98
C LYS A 313 19.66 -4.64 -31.71
N LYS A 314 20.19 -4.80 -32.93
CA LYS A 314 20.30 -6.01 -33.77
C LYS A 314 21.17 -7.14 -33.15
N ASN A 315 21.28 -7.16 -31.83
CA ASN A 315 21.72 -8.32 -31.04
C ASN A 315 20.96 -8.47 -29.70
N GLY A 316 19.83 -7.78 -29.50
CA GLY A 316 19.02 -7.80 -28.28
C GLY A 316 19.58 -7.02 -27.08
N THR A 317 20.72 -6.36 -27.22
CA THR A 317 21.25 -5.46 -26.18
C THR A 317 20.36 -4.22 -26.04
N ILE A 318 19.96 -3.90 -24.81
CA ILE A 318 19.24 -2.66 -24.50
C ILE A 318 20.24 -1.51 -24.41
N THR A 319 20.08 -0.47 -25.24
CA THR A 319 21.00 0.68 -25.31
C THR A 319 20.56 1.84 -24.42
N ALA A 320 19.25 2.04 -24.32
CA ALA A 320 18.63 3.03 -23.46
C ALA A 320 17.23 2.59 -23.02
N ALA A 321 16.81 3.05 -21.85
CA ALA A 321 15.43 2.93 -21.43
C ALA A 321 14.97 4.15 -20.64
N SER A 322 13.76 4.63 -20.90
CA SER A 322 13.10 5.64 -20.08
C SER A 322 11.70 5.20 -19.65
N ALA A 323 11.23 5.69 -18.50
CA ALA A 323 9.85 5.51 -18.09
C ALA A 323 9.34 6.67 -17.23
N GLU A 324 8.11 7.08 -17.49
CA GLU A 324 7.34 7.94 -16.60
C GLU A 324 6.28 7.10 -15.90
N LEU A 325 6.25 7.15 -14.57
CA LEU A 325 5.36 6.35 -13.77
C LEU A 325 4.50 7.25 -12.89
N ARG A 326 3.23 7.37 -13.24
CA ARG A 326 2.25 8.16 -12.48
C ARG A 326 1.47 7.22 -11.58
N TYR A 327 1.62 7.38 -10.27
CA TYR A 327 1.00 6.53 -9.25
C TYR A 327 -0.13 7.29 -8.57
N GLN A 328 -1.26 6.59 -8.45
CA GLN A 328 -2.39 7.05 -7.67
C GLN A 328 -2.09 6.88 -6.17
N ASP A 329 -2.12 7.98 -5.41
CA ASP A 329 -1.87 8.07 -3.96
C ASP A 329 -3.14 8.33 -3.12
N GLY A 330 -4.29 8.46 -3.78
CA GLY A 330 -5.55 8.74 -3.08
C GLY A 330 -5.50 10.13 -2.44
N ALA A 331 -6.24 10.33 -1.37
CA ALA A 331 -6.46 11.66 -0.80
C ALA A 331 -5.26 12.25 -0.06
N PHE A 332 -4.20 11.48 0.18
CA PHE A 332 -3.05 11.88 0.99
C PHE A 332 -1.74 11.44 0.35
N PRO A 333 -0.66 12.24 0.43
CA PRO A 333 0.65 11.89 -0.09
C PRO A 333 1.11 10.48 0.29
N GLY A 334 1.67 9.79 -0.70
CA GLY A 334 2.31 8.48 -0.58
C GLY A 334 3.77 8.52 -1.02
N THR A 335 4.35 7.33 -1.17
CA THR A 335 5.75 7.19 -1.60
C THR A 335 5.95 6.18 -2.73
N TRP A 336 4.86 5.80 -3.41
CA TRP A 336 4.81 4.59 -4.22
C TRP A 336 5.43 4.79 -5.60
N ALA A 337 5.37 6.00 -6.16
CA ALA A 337 6.01 6.34 -7.43
C ALA A 337 7.54 6.29 -7.34
N MET A 338 8.11 6.75 -6.22
CA MET A 338 9.56 6.73 -6.00
C MET A 338 10.12 5.30 -6.01
N LEU A 339 9.48 4.38 -5.29
CA LEU A 339 9.89 2.97 -5.28
C LEU A 339 9.70 2.31 -6.64
N GLY A 340 8.62 2.66 -7.35
CA GLY A 340 8.38 2.24 -8.73
C GLY A 340 9.50 2.69 -9.67
N ALA A 341 9.84 3.98 -9.65
CA ALA A 341 10.89 4.57 -10.47
C ALA A 341 12.27 3.97 -10.18
N MET A 342 12.61 3.75 -8.90
CA MET A 342 13.87 3.12 -8.49
C MET A 342 14.00 1.67 -8.99
N THR A 343 12.90 0.92 -9.07
CA THR A 343 12.92 -0.52 -9.41
C THR A 343 12.53 -0.86 -10.85
N ALA A 344 12.05 0.11 -11.62
CA ALA A 344 11.43 -0.12 -12.93
C ALA A 344 12.31 -0.90 -13.93
N TYR A 345 13.63 -0.77 -13.80
CA TYR A 345 14.63 -1.44 -14.65
C TYR A 345 15.68 -2.23 -13.86
N ALA A 346 15.48 -2.48 -12.57
CA ALA A 346 16.49 -3.08 -11.69
C ALA A 346 16.93 -4.51 -12.09
N CYS A 347 16.17 -5.20 -12.94
CA CYS A 347 16.53 -6.52 -13.45
C CYS A 347 17.48 -6.52 -14.66
N TYR A 348 17.78 -5.34 -15.22
CA TYR A 348 18.55 -5.19 -16.45
C TYR A 348 19.80 -4.35 -16.21
N ASP A 349 20.89 -4.71 -16.87
CA ASP A 349 22.12 -3.91 -16.87
C ASP A 349 22.05 -2.87 -17.99
N LEU A 350 21.70 -1.64 -17.62
CA LEU A 350 21.49 -0.55 -18.57
C LEU A 350 22.56 0.52 -18.40
N LYS A 351 23.24 0.86 -19.49
CA LYS A 351 24.21 1.96 -19.52
C LYS A 351 23.54 3.34 -19.42
N ASN A 352 22.40 3.49 -20.09
CA ASN A 352 21.64 4.73 -20.16
C ASN A 352 20.22 4.49 -19.71
N VAL A 353 19.80 5.08 -18.59
CA VAL A 353 18.46 4.88 -18.04
C VAL A 353 17.97 6.13 -17.33
N LYS A 354 16.69 6.46 -17.52
CA LYS A 354 16.01 7.53 -16.78
C LYS A 354 14.59 7.11 -16.39
N THR A 355 14.23 7.22 -15.13
CA THR A 355 12.89 6.94 -14.63
C THR A 355 12.39 8.10 -13.80
N VAL A 356 11.16 8.51 -14.06
CA VAL A 356 10.51 9.61 -13.32
C VAL A 356 9.23 9.08 -12.71
N GLY A 357 9.11 9.18 -11.39
CA GLY A 357 7.92 8.81 -10.64
C GLY A 357 7.15 10.04 -10.19
N TYR A 358 5.83 10.05 -10.44
CA TYR A 358 4.89 11.06 -9.97
C TYR A 358 3.94 10.45 -8.94
N ASP A 359 4.01 10.94 -7.70
CA ASP A 359 3.08 10.62 -6.61
C ASP A 359 1.86 11.57 -6.73
N VAL A 360 0.68 11.08 -7.14
CA VAL A 360 -0.47 11.91 -7.56
C VAL A 360 -1.71 11.67 -6.68
N LEU A 361 -2.24 12.75 -6.12
CA LEU A 361 -3.43 12.77 -5.28
C LEU A 361 -4.71 12.69 -6.11
N VAL A 362 -5.67 11.91 -5.62
CA VAL A 362 -7.02 11.78 -6.18
C VAL A 362 -8.04 11.53 -5.06
N ASN A 363 -9.32 11.75 -5.31
CA ASN A 363 -10.42 11.49 -4.38
C ASN A 363 -10.76 9.99 -4.26
N ARG A 364 -9.81 9.21 -3.76
CA ARG A 364 -9.93 7.78 -3.40
C ARG A 364 -9.27 7.55 -2.03
N PRO A 365 -9.57 6.45 -1.32
CA PRO A 365 -8.98 6.15 0.00
C PRO A 365 -7.45 6.24 -0.04
N LYS A 366 -6.76 6.59 1.07
CA LYS A 366 -5.28 6.63 1.17
C LYS A 366 -4.66 5.30 0.79
N ARG A 367 -3.48 5.27 0.15
CA ARG A 367 -2.94 4.01 -0.43
C ARG A 367 -1.89 3.43 0.45
N TRP A 368 -2.01 2.13 0.71
CA TRP A 368 -1.06 1.46 1.58
C TRP A 368 -0.85 0.02 1.19
N ARG A 369 0.38 -0.32 0.77
CA ARG A 369 0.74 -1.69 0.42
C ARG A 369 2.23 -1.95 0.56
N ARG A 370 2.62 -2.69 1.59
CA ARG A 370 3.96 -3.31 1.63
C ARG A 370 4.11 -4.28 0.45
N ILE A 371 5.23 -4.16 -0.25
CA ILE A 371 5.60 -4.95 -1.45
C ILE A 371 5.69 -6.42 -1.05
N GLU A 372 4.60 -7.20 -1.16
CA GLU A 372 4.74 -8.65 -1.31
C GLU A 372 3.55 -9.33 -2.01
N ARG A 373 3.94 -10.30 -2.85
CA ARG A 373 3.18 -11.44 -3.42
C ARG A 373 1.91 -11.13 -4.24
N ARG A 374 2.10 -11.04 -5.58
CA ARG A 374 1.14 -11.15 -6.72
C ARG A 374 0.36 -9.86 -7.12
N PRO A 375 -0.31 -9.85 -8.29
CA PRO A 375 0.23 -9.78 -9.67
C PRO A 375 0.84 -8.40 -10.03
N HIS A 376 0.72 -7.38 -9.18
CA HIS A 376 1.30 -6.04 -9.46
C HIS A 376 2.84 -6.02 -9.43
N ARG A 377 3.49 -6.93 -8.67
CA ARG A 377 4.94 -7.19 -8.80
C ARG A 377 5.34 -7.78 -10.17
N TRP A 378 4.37 -8.13 -11.01
CA TRP A 378 4.55 -8.55 -12.40
C TRP A 378 3.97 -7.55 -13.42
N LEU A 379 3.68 -6.30 -13.02
CA LEU A 379 3.21 -5.24 -13.92
C LEU A 379 4.29 -4.20 -14.22
N HIS A 380 4.69 -3.38 -13.23
CA HIS A 380 5.53 -2.19 -13.44
C HIS A 380 6.96 -2.46 -13.98
N SER A 381 7.48 -3.71 -13.90
CA SER A 381 8.77 -4.11 -14.49
C SER A 381 8.67 -5.04 -15.71
N PRO A 382 7.81 -6.09 -15.77
CA PRO A 382 7.85 -7.04 -16.88
C PRO A 382 6.79 -6.84 -17.98
N TRP A 383 5.80 -5.93 -17.87
CA TRP A 383 4.96 -5.63 -19.06
C TRP A 383 5.72 -4.96 -20.20
N LYS A 384 6.92 -4.45 -19.90
CA LYS A 384 7.93 -4.00 -20.87
C LYS A 384 8.39 -5.13 -21.81
N ALA A 385 8.35 -6.39 -21.35
CA ALA A 385 8.66 -7.57 -22.16
C ALA A 385 7.41 -8.20 -22.83
N ARG A 386 6.18 -7.93 -22.34
CA ARG A 386 4.95 -8.47 -22.94
C ARG A 386 4.59 -7.77 -24.26
N SER A 387 5.01 -6.53 -24.43
CA SER A 387 4.82 -5.71 -25.65
C SER A 387 5.89 -5.88 -26.71
N MET A 388 7.09 -6.24 -26.31
CA MET A 388 8.18 -6.62 -27.22
C MET A 388 7.83 -7.89 -28.01
N LYS A 389 6.98 -8.75 -27.42
CA LYS A 389 6.49 -10.00 -28.02
C LYS A 389 5.66 -9.85 -29.29
N SER A 390 5.00 -8.71 -29.50
CA SER A 390 4.20 -8.50 -30.71
C SER A 390 4.98 -7.78 -31.82
N LEU A 391 6.20 -7.31 -31.55
CA LEU A 391 6.95 -6.44 -32.46
C LEU A 391 8.33 -7.00 -32.84
N LEU A 392 8.91 -7.91 -32.04
CA LEU A 392 10.19 -8.55 -32.37
C LEU A 392 9.99 -10.04 -32.65
N LYS A 393 10.65 -10.55 -33.71
CA LYS A 393 10.73 -11.99 -34.00
C LYS A 393 11.17 -12.77 -32.75
N SER A 394 10.74 -14.02 -32.62
CA SER A 394 10.99 -14.88 -31.43
C SER A 394 12.47 -14.99 -31.01
N GLU A 395 13.40 -14.81 -31.95
CA GLU A 395 14.86 -14.80 -31.75
C GLU A 395 15.37 -13.64 -30.87
N TRP A 396 14.71 -12.48 -30.91
CA TRP A 396 15.11 -11.27 -30.18
C TRP A 396 14.80 -11.34 -28.69
N ILE A 397 13.74 -12.05 -28.32
CA ILE A 397 13.34 -12.26 -26.92
C ILE A 397 14.39 -13.07 -26.18
N ARG A 398 15.01 -14.05 -26.86
CA ARG A 398 16.11 -14.85 -26.31
C ARG A 398 17.33 -13.97 -25.99
N LEU A 399 17.66 -13.04 -26.88
CA LEU A 399 18.80 -12.13 -26.73
C LEU A 399 18.60 -11.05 -25.65
N ILE A 400 17.38 -10.51 -25.48
CA ILE A 400 17.05 -9.61 -24.35
C ILE A 400 17.11 -10.34 -23.01
N LEU A 401 16.84 -11.65 -23.00
CA LEU A 401 17.05 -12.50 -21.83
C LEU A 401 18.53 -12.83 -21.61
N GLU A 402 19.39 -12.70 -22.63
CA GLU A 402 20.85 -12.86 -22.54
C GLU A 402 21.57 -11.55 -22.18
N SER A 403 20.97 -10.38 -22.44
CA SER A 403 21.46 -9.06 -21.97
C SER A 403 21.30 -8.85 -20.46
N ARG A 404 21.14 -9.93 -19.69
CA ARG A 404 21.15 -9.91 -18.22
C ARG A 404 22.56 -9.59 -17.76
N THR A 405 22.66 -8.84 -16.66
CA THR A 405 23.92 -8.41 -16.05
C THR A 405 24.93 -9.57 -16.01
N PRO A 406 26.04 -9.49 -16.76
CA PRO A 406 27.14 -10.42 -16.61
C PRO A 406 27.71 -10.29 -15.19
N LEU A 407 28.27 -11.38 -14.64
CA LEU A 407 29.15 -11.30 -13.48
C LEU A 407 30.33 -10.37 -13.82
N LYS A 408 30.25 -9.09 -13.47
CA LYS A 408 31.43 -8.23 -13.39
C LYS A 408 31.58 -7.67 -11.98
N LYS A 409 32.84 -7.75 -11.54
CA LYS A 409 33.29 -7.79 -10.14
C LYS A 409 33.47 -6.41 -9.52
N GLU A 410 33.07 -5.34 -10.20
CA GLU A 410 33.36 -3.98 -9.77
C GLU A 410 32.16 -3.08 -10.02
N LEU A 411 31.50 -2.69 -8.94
CA LEU A 411 30.73 -1.45 -8.83
C LEU A 411 30.52 -1.18 -7.34
N SER A 412 31.01 -0.03 -6.89
CA SER A 412 30.98 0.51 -5.53
C SER A 412 29.56 0.91 -5.08
N ARG A 413 28.63 -0.05 -5.04
CA ARG A 413 27.28 0.10 -4.50
C ARG A 413 26.96 -1.05 -3.54
N PRO A 414 26.03 -0.90 -2.57
CA PRO A 414 25.80 -1.92 -1.54
C PRO A 414 25.48 -3.26 -2.20
N MET A 415 26.40 -4.23 -2.05
CA MET A 415 26.33 -5.56 -2.64
C MET A 415 25.03 -6.29 -2.25
N VAL A 416 24.03 -6.28 -3.13
CA VAL A 416 22.93 -7.25 -3.08
C VAL A 416 23.18 -8.31 -4.17
N ARG A 417 23.11 -9.58 -3.78
CA ARG A 417 23.63 -10.73 -4.53
C ARG A 417 22.99 -10.91 -5.92
N LEU A 418 23.61 -10.34 -6.95
CA LEU A 418 23.34 -10.52 -8.39
C LEU A 418 23.51 -11.99 -8.88
N MET A 419 23.81 -12.95 -7.99
CA MET A 419 24.02 -14.36 -8.33
C MET A 419 22.71 -15.11 -8.64
N GLY A 420 21.54 -14.56 -8.29
CA GLY A 420 20.28 -15.29 -8.39
C GLY A 420 19.65 -15.34 -9.78
N LEU A 421 19.76 -14.31 -10.63
CA LEU A 421 18.94 -14.21 -11.84
C LEU A 421 19.45 -15.06 -13.01
N LEU A 422 20.78 -15.10 -13.19
CA LEU A 422 21.45 -15.99 -14.16
C LEU A 422 21.43 -17.43 -13.66
N ALA A 423 21.70 -17.68 -12.37
CA ALA A 423 21.57 -19.02 -11.79
C ALA A 423 20.13 -19.55 -11.93
N SER A 424 19.10 -18.72 -11.70
CA SER A 424 17.70 -19.12 -11.92
C SER A 424 17.38 -19.39 -13.40
N ALA A 425 18.10 -18.78 -14.34
CA ALA A 425 17.96 -19.04 -15.78
C ALA A 425 18.69 -20.31 -16.22
N GLN A 426 19.86 -20.56 -15.63
CA GLN A 426 20.74 -21.70 -15.93
C GLN A 426 20.29 -22.99 -15.23
N HIS A 427 19.69 -22.90 -14.04
CA HIS A 427 19.07 -24.02 -13.31
C HIS A 427 17.60 -24.22 -13.69
N TRP A 428 17.04 -23.33 -14.53
CA TRP A 428 15.84 -23.67 -15.25
C TRP A 428 16.22 -24.84 -16.17
N PRO A 429 15.53 -26.00 -16.09
CA PRO A 429 15.72 -27.03 -17.11
C PRO A 429 15.62 -26.36 -18.49
N PRO A 430 16.36 -26.80 -19.52
CA PRO A 430 16.10 -26.33 -20.89
C PRO A 430 14.59 -26.33 -21.09
N LEU A 431 13.99 -25.25 -21.59
CA LEU A 431 12.52 -25.04 -21.66
C LEU A 431 11.74 -26.29 -22.13
N LYS A 432 12.39 -27.19 -22.86
CA LYS A 432 11.95 -28.54 -23.26
C LYS A 432 11.55 -29.50 -22.12
N ASN A 433 12.08 -29.34 -20.89
CA ASN A 433 11.91 -30.29 -19.78
C ASN A 433 10.83 -29.89 -18.75
N ILE A 434 10.16 -28.76 -18.93
CA ILE A 434 8.98 -28.44 -18.13
C ILE A 434 7.80 -29.20 -18.73
N ARG A 435 7.15 -30.07 -17.93
CA ARG A 435 6.00 -30.90 -18.37
C ARG A 435 4.88 -30.14 -19.09
N THR A 436 4.76 -28.82 -18.88
CA THR A 436 3.77 -27.93 -19.52
C THR A 436 4.33 -27.11 -20.70
N CYS A 437 5.59 -27.31 -21.07
CA CYS A 437 6.31 -26.62 -22.14
C CYS A 437 6.59 -27.50 -23.37
N GLY A 438 5.71 -28.47 -23.69
CA GLY A 438 5.76 -29.22 -24.95
C GLY A 438 5.73 -28.32 -26.21
N PRO A 439 6.12 -28.80 -27.40
CA PRO A 439 6.25 -27.96 -28.60
C PRO A 439 4.92 -27.40 -29.12
N ASN A 440 3.80 -28.04 -28.80
CA ASN A 440 2.51 -27.73 -29.40
C ASN A 440 1.65 -26.88 -28.47
N LEU A 441 1.48 -25.61 -28.83
CA LEU A 441 0.44 -24.74 -28.29
C LEU A 441 -0.80 -24.88 -29.19
N GLY A 442 -1.96 -25.16 -28.60
CA GLY A 442 -3.24 -25.14 -29.32
C GLY A 442 -3.66 -23.72 -29.71
N LYS A 443 -4.77 -23.61 -30.45
CA LYS A 443 -5.39 -22.32 -30.79
C LYS A 443 -5.65 -21.51 -29.50
N ASN A 444 -5.24 -20.24 -29.49
CA ASN A 444 -5.35 -19.31 -28.35
C ASN A 444 -4.53 -19.67 -27.09
N GLN A 445 -3.56 -20.59 -27.18
CA GLN A 445 -2.62 -20.84 -26.09
C GLN A 445 -1.35 -20.01 -26.28
N GLY A 446 -0.91 -19.34 -25.23
CA GLY A 446 0.30 -18.51 -25.24
C GLY A 446 1.18 -18.77 -24.01
N ARG A 447 2.47 -18.49 -24.13
CA ARG A 447 3.42 -18.55 -23.01
C ARG A 447 3.94 -17.17 -22.69
N GLY A 448 4.11 -16.87 -21.40
CA GLY A 448 4.65 -15.61 -20.87
C GLY A 448 5.86 -15.86 -19.99
N MET A 449 6.83 -14.95 -20.01
CA MET A 449 7.93 -14.92 -19.05
C MET A 449 8.10 -13.49 -18.55
N ALA A 450 8.50 -13.37 -17.29
CA ALA A 450 8.68 -12.12 -16.58
C ALA A 450 9.78 -12.30 -15.52
N CYS A 451 10.51 -11.23 -15.22
CA CYS A 451 11.39 -11.14 -14.07
C CYS A 451 10.91 -10.02 -13.15
N GLY A 452 11.28 -10.09 -11.88
CA GLY A 452 10.91 -9.10 -10.89
C GLY A 452 11.96 -9.00 -9.80
N PHE A 453 12.13 -7.79 -9.29
CA PHE A 453 13.02 -7.47 -8.17
C PHE A 453 12.19 -6.86 -7.03
N GLY A 454 12.76 -6.83 -5.82
CA GLY A 454 12.25 -6.02 -4.72
C GLY A 454 13.21 -6.09 -3.53
N PHE A 455 13.10 -5.10 -2.66
CA PHE A 455 13.95 -4.92 -1.48
C PHE A 455 13.51 -5.75 -0.29
#